data_AF-A0A843HWR9-F1
#
_entry.id   AF-A0A843HWR9-F1
#
_cell.length_a   1.000
_cell.length_b   1.000
_cell.length_c   1.000
_cell.angle_alpha   90.00
_cell.angle_beta   90.00
_cell.angle_gamma   90.00
#
_symmetry.space_group_name_H-M   'P 1'
#
loop_
_entity.id
_entity.type
_entity.pdbx_description
1 polymer ?
#
loop_
_entity_poly.entity_id
_entity_poly.type
_entity_poly.pdbx_seq_one_letter_code
_entity_poly.pdbx_strand_id
1 'polypeptide(L)'
;MNWLISIIDALFWRIRGGLRFFGHKLPLNKFWFAPIFAGEFCYLTQWDLNVFIITTIATLVSYQEYGWGEVKGCALGVGKPDKSRSDCDLVDNIIDTLSINITSRDVHVWKWTIHVPEIHWKLTDSPILFGVVGTSLRMLLATFTMGLAIRNIPFMLCGLGIGPIYYIVGLFARKVLKKYDKTGWNISEWVEGFYLGAMLCISILYFS
;
A
#
# COMPACT_ATOMS: atom_id res chain seq x y z
N MET A 1 -11.93 -21.70 6.84
CA MET A 1 -10.70 -21.48 7.63
C MET A 1 -9.97 -20.22 7.19
N ASN A 2 -9.79 -19.97 5.88
CA ASN A 2 -8.97 -18.87 5.34
C ASN A 2 -9.45 -17.44 5.69
N TRP A 3 -10.76 -17.22 5.90
CA TRP A 3 -11.27 -15.89 6.28
C TRP A 3 -10.85 -15.42 7.66
N LEU A 4 -10.56 -16.37 8.59
CA LEU A 4 -10.09 -16.01 9.93
C LEU A 4 -8.70 -15.36 9.88
N ILE A 5 -7.82 -15.86 9.02
CA ILE A 5 -6.48 -15.31 8.79
C ILE A 5 -6.59 -13.87 8.30
N SER A 6 -7.40 -13.62 7.27
CA SER A 6 -7.64 -12.25 6.79
C SER A 6 -8.21 -11.32 7.87
N ILE A 7 -9.07 -11.81 8.77
CA ILE A 7 -9.62 -11.01 9.88
C ILE A 7 -8.55 -10.72 10.94
N ILE A 8 -7.72 -11.71 11.28
CA ILE A 8 -6.62 -11.57 12.23
C ILE A 8 -5.60 -10.56 11.69
N ASP A 9 -5.20 -10.68 10.43
CA ASP A 9 -4.30 -9.72 9.78
C ASP A 9 -4.90 -8.31 9.73
N ALA A 10 -6.20 -8.17 9.42
CA ALA A 10 -6.89 -6.89 9.49
C ALA A 10 -6.79 -6.25 10.88
N LEU A 11 -7.02 -7.04 11.93
CA LEU A 11 -6.93 -6.60 13.33
C LEU A 11 -5.51 -6.19 13.70
N PHE A 12 -4.51 -7.04 13.45
CA PHE A 12 -3.13 -6.76 13.84
C PHE A 12 -2.51 -5.64 13.00
N TRP A 13 -2.90 -5.49 11.73
CA TRP A 13 -2.50 -4.34 10.93
C TRP A 13 -3.10 -3.03 11.47
N ARG A 14 -4.34 -3.06 11.96
CA ARG A 14 -4.95 -1.90 12.62
C ARG A 14 -4.32 -1.61 13.98
N ILE A 15 -3.97 -2.64 14.75
CA ILE A 15 -3.20 -2.49 16.00
C ILE A 15 -1.86 -1.78 15.71
N ARG A 16 -1.14 -2.22 14.67
CA ARG A 16 0.07 -1.54 14.16
C ARG A 16 -0.22 -0.07 13.80
N GLY A 17 -1.34 0.21 13.14
CA GLY A 17 -1.86 1.56 12.87
C GLY A 17 -2.31 2.38 14.09
N GLY A 18 -2.19 1.81 15.31
CA GLY A 18 -2.43 2.52 16.56
C GLY A 18 -3.86 2.43 17.09
N LEU A 19 -4.54 1.31 16.84
CA LEU A 19 -5.81 1.00 17.51
C LEU A 19 -5.67 1.14 19.04
N ARG A 20 -6.69 1.72 19.67
CA ARG A 20 -6.73 1.95 21.12
C ARG A 20 -7.75 1.05 21.78
N PHE A 21 -7.33 0.38 22.85
CA PHE A 21 -8.18 -0.38 23.75
C PHE A 21 -8.25 0.37 25.08
N PHE A 22 -9.47 0.65 25.55
CA PHE A 22 -9.67 1.40 26.81
C PHE A 22 -8.87 2.70 26.89
N GLY A 23 -8.77 3.43 25.77
CA GLY A 23 -8.04 4.70 25.68
C GLY A 23 -6.53 4.60 25.45
N HIS A 24 -5.93 3.41 25.61
CA HIS A 24 -4.49 3.18 25.46
C HIS A 24 -4.15 2.38 24.21
N LYS A 25 -2.97 2.62 23.62
CA LYS A 25 -2.44 1.74 22.57
C LYS A 25 -1.91 0.47 23.22
N LEU A 26 -2.00 -0.65 22.50
CA LEU A 26 -1.33 -1.88 22.91
C LEU A 26 0.19 -1.62 23.03
N PRO A 27 0.88 -2.09 24.08
CA PRO A 27 2.33 -1.97 24.15
C PRO A 27 2.97 -2.66 22.95
N LEU A 28 4.03 -2.07 22.40
CA LEU A 28 4.70 -2.60 21.20
C LEU A 28 3.73 -2.79 20.01
N ASN A 29 2.74 -1.91 19.84
CA ASN A 29 1.72 -2.05 18.80
C ASN A 29 2.31 -2.26 17.38
N LYS A 30 3.49 -1.68 17.10
CA LYS A 30 4.22 -1.85 15.84
C LYS A 30 4.93 -3.20 15.69
N PHE A 31 4.99 -4.04 16.72
CA PHE A 31 5.67 -5.34 16.66
C PHE A 31 4.73 -6.47 16.27
N TRP A 32 3.52 -6.50 16.84
CA TRP A 32 2.65 -7.69 16.84
C TRP A 32 2.20 -8.22 15.49
N PHE A 33 2.08 -7.38 14.46
CA PHE A 33 1.67 -7.85 13.13
C PHE A 33 2.68 -8.85 12.55
N ALA A 34 3.97 -8.60 12.69
CA ALA A 34 5.02 -9.43 12.10
C ALA A 34 5.04 -10.90 12.59
N PRO A 35 5.07 -11.21 13.90
CA PRO A 35 5.07 -12.58 14.38
C PRO A 35 3.72 -13.29 14.14
N ILE A 36 2.61 -12.55 14.11
CA ILE A 36 1.30 -13.14 13.78
C ILE A 36 1.27 -13.57 12.31
N PHE A 37 1.64 -12.67 11.39
CA PHE A 37 1.73 -12.97 9.96
C PHE A 37 2.67 -14.16 9.68
N ALA A 38 3.84 -14.20 10.33
CA ALA A 38 4.77 -15.32 10.23
C ALA A 38 4.18 -16.64 10.77
N GLY A 39 3.46 -16.57 11.89
CA GLY A 39 2.77 -17.71 12.48
C GLY A 39 1.66 -18.26 11.58
N GLU A 40 0.89 -17.38 10.94
CA GLU A 40 -0.14 -17.75 9.96
C GLU A 40 0.47 -18.41 8.73
N PHE A 41 1.59 -17.89 8.22
CA PHE A 41 2.32 -18.53 7.13
C PHE A 41 2.79 -19.94 7.51
N CYS A 42 3.39 -20.12 8.69
CA CYS A 42 3.83 -21.42 9.18
C CYS A 42 2.66 -22.39 9.44
N TYR A 43 1.50 -21.87 9.86
CA TYR A 43 0.27 -22.65 10.04
C TYR A 43 -0.29 -23.15 8.70
N LEU A 44 -0.27 -22.31 7.67
CA LEU A 44 -0.78 -22.65 6.33
C LEU A 44 0.17 -23.54 5.52
N THR A 45 1.44 -23.57 5.87
CA THR A 45 2.46 -24.40 5.21
C THR A 45 2.90 -25.53 6.14
N GLN A 46 4.06 -25.40 6.75
CA GLN A 46 4.60 -26.32 7.74
C GLN A 46 5.34 -25.51 8.81
N TRP A 47 5.21 -25.94 10.06
CA TRP A 47 5.87 -25.26 11.18
C TRP A 47 7.38 -25.46 11.12
N ASP A 48 8.11 -24.34 10.96
CA ASP A 48 9.57 -24.29 10.98
C ASP A 48 10.02 -23.01 11.70
N LEU A 49 10.88 -23.17 12.71
CA LEU A 49 11.33 -22.05 13.55
C LEU A 49 12.19 -21.04 12.79
N ASN A 50 13.03 -21.49 11.86
CA ASN A 50 13.85 -20.60 11.04
C ASN A 50 12.97 -19.77 10.11
N VAL A 51 12.00 -20.41 9.46
CA VAL A 51 11.02 -19.75 8.59
C VAL A 51 10.21 -18.72 9.39
N PHE A 52 9.74 -19.08 10.57
CA PHE A 52 9.01 -18.16 11.46
C PHE A 52 9.85 -16.93 11.81
N ILE A 53 11.11 -17.12 12.23
CA ILE A 53 12.00 -16.01 12.62
C ILE A 53 12.32 -15.11 11.42
N ILE A 54 12.70 -15.69 10.29
CA ILE A 54 13.05 -14.94 9.07
C ILE A 54 11.83 -14.15 8.57
N THR A 55 10.66 -14.77 8.51
CA THR A 55 9.42 -14.11 8.08
C THR A 55 9.02 -12.99 9.05
N THR A 56 9.20 -13.20 10.36
CA THR A 56 8.94 -12.17 11.37
C THR A 56 9.86 -10.97 11.16
N ILE A 57 11.17 -11.18 11.01
CA ILE A 57 12.14 -10.09 10.80
C ILE A 57 11.86 -9.37 9.48
N ALA A 58 11.68 -10.11 8.38
CA ALA A 58 11.39 -9.55 7.07
C ALA A 58 10.12 -8.70 7.10
N THR A 59 9.05 -9.18 7.74
CA THR A 59 7.79 -8.44 7.87
C THR A 59 7.95 -7.21 8.76
N LEU A 60 8.66 -7.32 9.88
CA LEU A 60 8.88 -6.21 10.81
C LEU A 60 9.67 -5.07 10.16
N VAL A 61 10.73 -5.41 9.43
CA VAL A 61 11.56 -4.45 8.70
C VAL A 61 10.76 -3.81 7.57
N SER A 62 10.03 -4.62 6.79
CA SER A 62 9.36 -4.18 5.58
C SER A 62 8.35 -3.03 5.78
N TYR A 63 7.54 -3.06 6.84
CA TYR A 63 6.57 -1.98 7.09
C TYR A 63 7.12 -0.82 7.93
N GLN A 64 8.33 -0.95 8.49
CA GLN A 64 8.95 0.11 9.27
C GLN A 64 9.86 1.02 8.44
N GLU A 65 10.47 0.50 7.37
CA GLU A 65 11.46 1.24 6.58
C GLU A 65 10.88 2.32 5.67
N TYR A 66 9.68 2.09 5.13
CA TYR A 66 9.09 3.00 4.14
C TYR A 66 8.06 3.87 4.85
N GLY A 67 8.30 5.17 5.09
CA GLY A 67 7.26 6.03 5.67
C GLY A 67 5.97 5.97 4.83
N TRP A 68 4.79 6.27 5.40
CA TRP A 68 3.51 6.01 4.69
C TRP A 68 2.53 7.18 4.70
N GLY A 69 2.76 8.17 5.57
CA GLY A 69 1.77 9.18 5.97
C GLY A 69 1.19 9.95 4.78
N GLU A 70 2.10 10.53 4.01
CA GLU A 70 1.76 11.47 2.95
C GLU A 70 1.11 10.79 1.74
N VAL A 71 1.73 9.72 1.22
CA VAL A 71 1.22 9.01 0.03
C VAL A 71 -0.16 8.42 0.27
N LYS A 72 -0.41 7.85 1.47
CA LYS A 72 -1.74 7.35 1.85
C LYS A 72 -2.76 8.48 2.00
N GLY A 73 -2.36 9.62 2.57
CA GLY A 73 -3.23 10.80 2.72
C GLY A 73 -3.63 11.40 1.38
N CYS A 74 -2.70 11.42 0.43
CA CYS A 74 -2.92 11.83 -0.95
C CYS A 74 -3.87 10.87 -1.69
N ALA A 75 -3.70 9.54 -1.54
CA ALA A 75 -4.59 8.54 -2.14
C ALA A 75 -6.04 8.68 -1.62
N LEU A 76 -6.18 9.03 -0.35
CA LEU A 76 -7.45 9.34 0.31
C LEU A 76 -8.01 10.73 -0.04
N GLY A 77 -7.34 11.51 -0.89
CA GLY A 77 -7.78 12.84 -1.30
C GLY A 77 -7.82 13.88 -0.16
N VAL A 78 -7.04 13.68 0.91
CA VAL A 78 -6.99 14.57 2.08
C VAL A 78 -5.72 15.44 2.09
N GLY A 79 -4.67 15.02 1.37
CA GLY A 79 -3.38 15.71 1.30
C GLY A 79 -2.97 16.15 -0.10
N LYS A 80 -1.85 16.88 -0.17
CA LYS A 80 -1.11 17.19 -1.40
C LYS A 80 0.35 16.77 -1.22
N PRO A 81 1.07 16.46 -2.31
CA PRO A 81 2.48 16.11 -2.25
C PRO A 81 3.32 17.24 -1.65
N ASP A 82 4.17 16.90 -0.69
CA ASP A 82 5.20 17.79 -0.14
C ASP A 82 6.54 17.51 -0.84
N LYS A 83 7.26 18.58 -1.20
CA LYS A 83 8.58 18.48 -1.84
C LYS A 83 9.71 18.26 -0.84
N SER A 84 9.45 18.49 0.46
CA SER A 84 10.42 18.29 1.54
C SER A 84 10.40 16.88 2.12
N ARG A 85 9.53 15.99 1.59
CA ARG A 85 9.41 14.62 2.07
C ARG A 85 10.68 13.81 1.79
N SER A 86 11.08 13.00 2.76
CA SER A 86 12.19 12.04 2.66
C SER A 86 11.86 10.77 3.43
N ASP A 87 10.62 10.29 3.24
CA ASP A 87 10.09 9.11 3.92
C ASP A 87 10.60 7.81 3.27
N CYS A 88 10.89 7.85 1.96
CA CYS A 88 11.46 6.76 1.18
C CYS A 88 12.06 7.30 -0.13
N ASP A 89 13.33 7.71 -0.09
CA ASP A 89 14.02 8.37 -1.21
C ASP A 89 13.93 7.56 -2.52
N LEU A 90 13.98 6.23 -2.45
CA LEU A 90 13.87 5.36 -3.62
C LEU A 90 12.55 5.58 -4.36
N VAL A 91 11.43 5.54 -3.64
CA VAL A 91 10.10 5.73 -4.23
C VAL A 91 9.87 7.20 -4.55
N ASP A 92 10.32 8.10 -3.68
CA ASP A 92 10.13 9.54 -3.84
C ASP A 92 10.79 10.06 -5.12
N ASN A 93 12.02 9.61 -5.41
CA ASN A 93 12.70 9.92 -6.66
C ASN A 93 11.94 9.41 -7.90
N ILE A 94 11.34 8.23 -7.84
CA ILE A 94 10.55 7.68 -8.96
C ILE A 94 9.30 8.53 -9.20
N ILE A 95 8.52 8.82 -8.16
CA ILE A 95 7.24 9.52 -8.31
C ILE A 95 7.42 11.02 -8.60
N ASP A 96 8.51 11.65 -8.16
CA ASP A 96 8.80 13.06 -8.48
C ASP A 96 9.31 13.26 -9.90
N THR A 97 9.99 12.26 -10.48
CA THR A 97 10.51 12.32 -11.85
C THR A 97 9.50 11.92 -12.92
N LEU A 98 8.46 11.17 -12.53
CA LEU A 98 7.36 10.77 -13.40
C LEU A 98 6.62 11.99 -13.97
N SER A 99 6.87 12.24 -15.26
CA SER A 99 6.27 13.33 -16.02
C SER A 99 6.00 12.93 -17.46
N ILE A 100 4.97 13.53 -18.04
CA ILE A 100 4.60 13.41 -19.44
C ILE A 100 4.83 14.78 -20.07
N ASN A 101 5.73 14.82 -21.06
CA ASN A 101 6.02 16.02 -21.84
C ASN A 101 5.65 15.75 -23.29
N ILE A 102 4.61 16.41 -23.78
CA ILE A 102 4.20 16.39 -25.18
C ILE A 102 4.58 17.75 -25.76
N THR A 103 5.59 17.76 -26.64
CA THR A 103 5.97 18.96 -27.37
C THR A 103 4.87 19.36 -28.34
N SER A 104 4.63 20.67 -28.47
CA SER A 104 3.68 21.20 -29.45
C SER A 104 4.03 20.71 -30.86
N ARG A 105 3.02 20.25 -31.59
CA ARG A 105 3.20 19.83 -32.98
C ARG A 105 1.91 20.01 -33.77
N ASP A 106 2.09 20.34 -35.03
CA ASP A 106 1.01 20.37 -35.99
C ASP A 106 0.95 19.01 -36.68
N VAL A 107 -0.20 18.35 -36.57
CA VAL A 107 -0.46 17.08 -37.25
C VAL A 107 -1.37 17.35 -38.43
N HIS A 108 -0.84 17.18 -39.64
CA HIS A 108 -1.61 17.32 -40.86
C HIS A 108 -2.31 15.99 -41.19
N VAL A 109 -3.65 16.01 -41.21
CA VAL A 109 -4.50 14.89 -41.63
C VAL A 109 -5.36 15.34 -42.80
N TRP A 110 -5.02 14.88 -44.01
CA TRP A 110 -5.67 15.30 -45.26
C TRP A 110 -5.64 16.82 -45.47
N LYS A 111 -6.78 17.52 -45.42
CA LYS A 111 -6.92 18.97 -45.56
C LYS A 111 -6.97 19.70 -44.20
N TRP A 112 -6.86 18.97 -43.09
CA TRP A 112 -6.95 19.53 -41.74
C TRP A 112 -5.58 19.57 -41.08
N THR A 113 -5.28 20.71 -40.45
CA THR A 113 -4.16 20.84 -39.52
C THR A 113 -4.73 20.78 -38.10
N ILE A 114 -4.30 19.78 -37.33
CA ILE A 114 -4.63 19.65 -35.91
C ILE A 114 -3.45 20.18 -35.11
N HIS A 115 -3.66 21.32 -34.44
CA HIS A 115 -2.69 21.87 -33.50
C HIS A 115 -2.75 21.07 -32.19
N VAL A 116 -1.69 20.31 -31.90
CA VAL A 116 -1.54 19.63 -30.61
C VAL A 116 -0.83 20.61 -29.68
N PRO A 117 -1.49 21.09 -28.60
CA PRO A 117 -0.86 21.99 -27.65
C PRO A 117 0.28 21.28 -26.90
N GLU A 118 1.23 22.08 -26.43
CA GLU A 118 2.25 21.60 -25.52
C GLU A 118 1.61 21.19 -24.18
N ILE A 119 1.90 19.98 -23.72
CA ILE A 119 1.39 19.45 -22.46
C ILE A 119 2.57 19.03 -21.61
N HIS A 120 2.75 19.72 -20.49
CA HIS A 120 3.63 19.31 -19.41
C HIS A 120 2.77 18.88 -18.23
N TRP A 121 2.88 17.61 -17.85
CA TRP A 121 2.15 17.06 -16.73
C TRP A 121 3.10 16.29 -15.83
N LYS A 122 3.13 16.59 -14.53
CA LYS A 122 3.87 15.81 -13.53
C LYS A 122 2.90 15.02 -12.67
N LEU A 123 3.34 13.85 -12.20
CA LEU A 123 2.54 13.04 -11.29
C LEU A 123 2.16 13.80 -10.01
N THR A 124 3.07 14.65 -9.52
CA THR A 124 2.86 15.52 -8.34
C THR A 124 1.75 16.57 -8.54
N ASP A 125 1.36 16.89 -9.78
CA ASP A 125 0.23 17.78 -10.08
C ASP A 125 -1.13 17.10 -9.83
N SER A 126 -1.15 15.76 -9.69
CA SER A 126 -2.33 14.97 -9.38
C SER A 126 -2.18 14.28 -8.03
N PRO A 127 -2.59 14.92 -6.90
CA PRO A 127 -2.40 14.38 -5.56
C PRO A 127 -2.93 12.96 -5.38
N ILE A 128 -4.12 12.67 -5.92
CA ILE A 128 -4.71 11.34 -5.80
C ILE A 128 -3.86 10.30 -6.54
N LEU A 129 -3.47 10.57 -7.78
CA LEU A 129 -2.69 9.62 -8.58
C LEU A 129 -1.30 9.44 -7.99
N PHE A 130 -0.67 10.53 -7.55
CA PHE A 130 0.56 10.50 -6.77
C PHE A 130 0.42 9.59 -5.55
N GLY A 131 -0.64 9.74 -4.77
CA GLY A 131 -0.86 8.94 -3.58
C GLY A 131 -1.10 7.47 -3.89
N VAL A 132 -1.86 7.16 -4.94
CA VAL A 132 -2.11 5.80 -5.40
C VAL A 132 -0.80 5.12 -5.82
N VAL A 133 -0.02 5.78 -6.69
CA VAL A 133 1.25 5.23 -7.18
C VAL A 133 2.25 5.11 -6.03
N GLY A 134 2.44 6.16 -5.24
CA GLY A 134 3.37 6.16 -4.11
C GLY A 134 3.02 5.10 -3.06
N THR A 135 1.74 4.96 -2.69
CA THR A 135 1.31 3.92 -1.75
C THR A 135 1.55 2.52 -2.31
N SER A 136 1.26 2.31 -3.61
CA SER A 136 1.45 1.02 -4.29
C SER A 136 2.93 0.64 -4.38
N LEU A 137 3.81 1.59 -4.72
CA LEU A 137 5.25 1.36 -4.83
C LEU A 137 5.89 1.10 -3.46
N ARG A 138 5.56 1.89 -2.43
CA ARG A 138 6.07 1.63 -1.08
C ARG A 138 5.58 0.29 -0.56
N MET A 139 4.30 -0.07 -0.79
CA MET A 139 3.78 -1.37 -0.38
C MET A 139 4.37 -2.50 -1.21
N LEU A 140 4.69 -2.29 -2.49
CA LEU A 140 5.41 -3.26 -3.30
C LEU A 140 6.77 -3.59 -2.67
N LEU A 141 7.54 -2.60 -2.21
CA LEU A 141 8.80 -2.87 -1.50
C LEU A 141 8.57 -3.68 -0.23
N ALA A 142 7.51 -3.35 0.52
CA ALA A 142 7.18 -4.07 1.73
C ALA A 142 6.79 -5.53 1.46
N THR A 143 5.86 -5.75 0.52
CA THR A 143 5.36 -7.08 0.15
C THR A 143 6.40 -7.88 -0.60
N PHE A 144 7.32 -7.24 -1.33
CA PHE A 144 8.46 -7.89 -1.97
C PHE A 144 9.40 -8.51 -0.91
N THR A 145 9.74 -7.74 0.13
CA THR A 145 10.57 -8.22 1.25
C THR A 145 9.90 -9.38 2.00
N MET A 146 8.61 -9.25 2.31
CA MET A 146 7.81 -10.33 2.91
C MET A 146 7.73 -11.56 2.01
N GLY A 147 7.47 -11.32 0.72
CA GLY A 147 7.34 -12.33 -0.33
C GLY A 147 8.64 -13.10 -0.57
N LEU A 148 9.81 -12.48 -0.41
CA LEU A 148 11.11 -13.16 -0.42
C LEU A 148 11.24 -14.14 0.73
N ALA A 149 10.84 -13.74 1.95
CA ALA A 149 10.90 -14.61 3.12
C ALA A 149 9.98 -15.84 2.97
N ILE A 150 8.79 -15.65 2.41
CA ILE A 150 7.83 -16.74 2.16
C ILE A 150 7.98 -17.39 0.77
N ARG A 151 8.98 -16.98 -0.01
CA ARG A 151 9.32 -17.47 -1.36
C ARG A 151 8.14 -17.47 -2.35
N ASN A 152 7.33 -16.41 -2.35
CA ASN A 152 6.10 -16.34 -3.15
C ASN A 152 6.01 -15.06 -4.01
N ILE A 153 6.10 -15.24 -5.34
CA ILE A 153 6.05 -14.14 -6.32
C ILE A 153 4.68 -13.40 -6.33
N PRO A 154 3.52 -14.08 -6.36
CA PRO A 154 2.23 -13.40 -6.25
C PRO A 154 2.15 -12.48 -5.02
N PHE A 155 2.62 -12.94 -3.87
CA PHE A 155 2.69 -12.12 -2.67
C PHE A 155 3.66 -10.96 -2.81
N MET A 156 4.84 -11.17 -3.42
CA MET A 156 5.80 -10.08 -3.67
C MET A 156 5.14 -8.90 -4.40
N LEU A 157 4.30 -9.18 -5.38
CA LEU A 157 3.68 -8.17 -6.25
C LEU A 157 2.37 -7.58 -5.68
N CYS A 158 1.81 -8.13 -4.60
CA CYS A 158 0.48 -7.76 -4.13
C CYS A 158 0.40 -6.33 -3.59
N GLY A 159 1.53 -5.74 -3.17
CA GLY A 159 1.61 -4.35 -2.74
C GLY A 159 1.11 -3.33 -3.78
N LEU A 160 1.14 -3.69 -5.07
CA LEU A 160 0.58 -2.86 -6.16
C LEU A 160 -0.93 -2.61 -6.01
N GLY A 161 -1.66 -3.49 -5.32
CA GLY A 161 -3.09 -3.35 -5.10
C GLY A 161 -3.46 -2.33 -4.02
N ILE A 162 -2.52 -1.91 -3.16
CA ILE A 162 -2.86 -1.11 -1.97
C ILE A 162 -3.21 0.34 -2.31
N GLY A 163 -2.55 0.97 -3.27
CA GLY A 163 -2.92 2.32 -3.69
C GLY A 163 -4.37 2.42 -4.19
N PRO A 164 -4.80 1.55 -5.14
CA PRO A 164 -6.20 1.44 -5.56
C PRO A 164 -7.18 1.22 -4.40
N ILE A 165 -6.83 0.36 -3.42
CA ILE A 165 -7.64 0.14 -2.22
C ILE A 165 -7.83 1.45 -1.44
N TYR A 166 -6.76 2.21 -1.19
CA TYR A 166 -6.85 3.49 -0.49
C TYR A 166 -7.69 4.52 -1.27
N TYR A 167 -7.57 4.54 -2.60
CA TYR A 167 -8.40 5.40 -3.43
C TYR A 167 -9.89 5.05 -3.37
N ILE A 168 -10.24 3.77 -3.53
CA ILE A 168 -11.63 3.29 -3.51
C ILE A 168 -12.27 3.54 -2.14
N VAL A 169 -11.55 3.22 -1.06
CA VAL A 169 -12.03 3.48 0.31
C VAL A 169 -12.16 4.99 0.57
N GLY A 170 -11.22 5.80 0.08
CA GLY A 170 -11.31 7.25 0.16
C GLY A 170 -12.55 7.80 -0.58
N LEU A 171 -12.80 7.32 -1.80
CA LEU A 171 -14.00 7.66 -2.55
C LEU A 171 -15.27 7.27 -1.79
N PHE A 172 -15.33 6.05 -1.26
CA PHE A 172 -16.46 5.57 -0.47
C PHE A 172 -16.70 6.44 0.77
N ALA A 173 -15.65 6.75 1.54
CA ALA A 173 -15.76 7.60 2.72
C ALA A 173 -16.31 9.01 2.38
N ARG A 174 -15.81 9.64 1.31
CA ARG A 174 -16.23 10.99 0.91
C ARG A 174 -17.61 11.01 0.25
N LYS A 175 -17.89 10.08 -0.65
CA LYS A 175 -19.10 10.09 -1.50
C LYS A 175 -20.30 9.39 -0.86
N VAL A 176 -20.07 8.30 -0.14
CA VAL A 176 -21.14 7.49 0.46
C VAL A 176 -21.34 7.87 1.92
N LEU A 177 -20.27 7.85 2.71
CA LEU A 177 -20.37 8.16 4.15
C LEU A 177 -20.41 9.66 4.44
N LYS A 178 -20.11 10.52 3.45
CA LYS A 178 -19.99 11.99 3.59
C LYS A 178 -19.02 12.40 4.71
N LYS A 179 -17.98 11.61 4.94
CA LYS A 179 -16.95 11.86 5.96
C LYS A 179 -15.63 12.23 5.30
N TYR A 180 -15.05 13.32 5.79
CA TYR A 180 -13.78 13.91 5.31
C TYR A 180 -12.69 13.90 6.39
N ASP A 181 -12.93 13.19 7.48
CA ASP A 181 -12.02 13.03 8.61
C ASP A 181 -11.14 11.78 8.45
N LYS A 182 -10.56 11.30 9.55
CA LYS A 182 -9.73 10.09 9.58
C LYS A 182 -10.52 8.79 9.33
N THR A 183 -11.83 8.85 9.05
CA THR A 183 -12.63 7.64 8.79
C THR A 183 -12.11 6.87 7.59
N GLY A 184 -11.80 7.54 6.46
CA GLY A 184 -11.27 6.87 5.28
C GLY A 184 -9.96 6.13 5.58
N TRP A 185 -9.05 6.79 6.29
CA TRP A 185 -7.80 6.20 6.74
C TRP A 185 -8.02 4.96 7.61
N ASN A 186 -8.89 5.06 8.63
CA ASN A 186 -9.15 3.95 9.54
C ASN A 186 -9.73 2.74 8.79
N ILE A 187 -10.67 2.95 7.87
CA ILE A 187 -11.26 1.87 7.07
C ILE A 187 -10.19 1.26 6.16
N SER A 188 -9.36 2.09 5.50
CA SER A 188 -8.30 1.61 4.61
C SER A 188 -7.30 0.72 5.34
N GLU A 189 -6.93 1.02 6.59
CA GLU A 189 -6.03 0.15 7.36
C GLU A 189 -6.66 -1.22 7.66
N TRP A 190 -7.97 -1.29 7.94
CA TRP A 190 -8.65 -2.57 8.09
C TRP A 190 -8.66 -3.37 6.78
N VAL A 191 -8.99 -2.71 5.67
CA VAL A 191 -9.05 -3.35 4.34
C VAL A 191 -7.66 -3.79 3.87
N GLU A 192 -6.61 -3.01 4.15
CA GLU A 192 -5.22 -3.32 3.83
C GLU A 192 -4.76 -4.60 4.55
N GLY A 193 -4.98 -4.69 5.87
CA GLY A 193 -4.64 -5.91 6.60
C GLY A 193 -5.44 -7.12 6.12
N PHE A 194 -6.75 -6.95 5.88
CA PHE A 194 -7.58 -8.02 5.32
C PHE A 194 -7.06 -8.49 3.95
N TYR A 195 -6.67 -7.55 3.09
CA TYR A 195 -6.09 -7.83 1.78
C TYR A 195 -4.79 -8.63 1.89
N LEU A 196 -3.88 -8.26 2.79
CA LEU A 196 -2.62 -8.98 3.01
C LEU A 196 -2.87 -10.44 3.43
N GLY A 197 -3.75 -10.68 4.40
CA GLY A 197 -4.06 -12.05 4.84
C GLY A 197 -4.80 -12.87 3.79
N ALA A 198 -5.68 -12.23 3.01
CA ALA A 198 -6.31 -12.88 1.86
C ALA A 198 -5.28 -13.27 0.78
N MET A 199 -4.34 -12.37 0.48
CA MET A 199 -3.25 -12.64 -0.46
C MET A 199 -2.32 -13.72 0.06
N LEU A 200 -2.03 -13.79 1.36
CA LEU A 200 -1.26 -14.88 1.97
C LEU A 200 -1.94 -16.23 1.74
N CYS A 201 -3.26 -16.32 1.99
CA CYS A 201 -4.03 -17.55 1.76
C CYS A 201 -4.04 -17.96 0.28
N ILE A 202 -4.29 -17.01 -0.63
CA ILE A 202 -4.30 -17.25 -2.08
C ILE A 202 -2.92 -17.72 -2.55
N SER A 203 -1.86 -17.07 -2.07
CA SER A 203 -0.48 -17.36 -2.44
C SER A 203 -0.07 -18.79 -2.15
N ILE A 204 -0.65 -19.42 -1.12
CA ILE A 204 -0.38 -20.80 -0.75
C ILE A 204 -1.26 -21.76 -1.55
N LEU A 205 -2.56 -21.46 -1.70
CA LEU A 205 -3.50 -22.36 -2.39
C LEU A 205 -3.17 -22.63 -3.87
N TYR A 206 -2.60 -21.65 -4.58
CA TYR A 206 -2.35 -21.77 -6.01
C TYR A 206 -0.93 -22.23 -6.38
N PHE A 207 -0.04 -22.36 -5.40
CA PHE A 207 1.39 -22.63 -5.62
C PHE A 207 1.98 -23.71 -4.68
N SER A 208 1.12 -24.48 -4.01
CA SER A 208 1.46 -25.70 -3.26
C SER A 208 1.35 -26.95 -4.12
#